data_AF-A0A0K2LFS2-F1
#
_entry.id   AF-A0A0K2LFS2-F1
#
_cell.length_a   1.000
_cell.length_b   1.000
_cell.length_c   1.000
_cell.angle_alpha   90.00
_cell.angle_beta   90.00
_cell.angle_gamma   90.00
#
_symmetry.space_group_name_H-M   'P 1'
#
loop_
_entity.id
_entity.type
_entity.pdbx_description
1 polymer ?
#
loop_
_entity_poly.entity_id
_entity_poly.type
_entity_poly.pdbx_seq_one_letter_code
_entity_poly.pdbx_strand_id
1 'polypeptide(L)'
;MEVIILKPQKRQNLTRNQIVFLCIIGLLFLALIPMAVLSLRTTSTNNTSTRTEVAVPKHGKLVLKQAQNYVDVMHISKQDLADQLSAKHYSKAAINYAISHVKTNYDKNALLKGKEYSDSQNMSKQGIYDQLISKGKFTVKQAQYAVDNLQVDYNQNALITAKNYQRDLGFSPAKIREVLISDKNEKFTPAEANYAIQHLND
;
A
#
# COMPACT_ATOMS: atom_id res chain seq x y z
N MET A 1 23.39 -25.81 -22.78
CA MET A 1 22.89 -24.77 -21.83
C MET A 1 22.55 -25.49 -20.55
N GLU A 2 23.37 -25.34 -19.49
CA GLU A 2 23.14 -25.98 -18.20
C GLU A 2 22.07 -25.23 -17.40
N VAL A 3 21.10 -25.97 -16.85
CA VAL A 3 20.04 -25.44 -15.99
C VAL A 3 20.52 -25.51 -14.54
N ILE A 4 20.78 -24.35 -13.94
CA ILE A 4 21.17 -24.24 -12.53
C ILE A 4 19.91 -24.37 -11.66
N ILE A 5 19.75 -25.51 -11.00
CA ILE A 5 18.70 -25.73 -9.99
C ILE A 5 19.19 -25.12 -8.66
N LEU A 6 18.62 -23.97 -8.26
CA LEU A 6 18.86 -23.38 -6.94
C LEU A 6 18.14 -24.21 -5.85
N LYS A 7 18.90 -24.75 -4.90
CA LYS A 7 18.36 -25.40 -3.70
C LYS A 7 17.78 -24.36 -2.72
N PRO A 8 16.65 -24.65 -2.05
CA PRO A 8 16.05 -23.71 -1.11
C PRO A 8 16.88 -23.59 0.18
N GLN A 9 17.13 -22.35 0.61
CA GLN A 9 17.76 -22.06 1.91
C GLN A 9 16.78 -22.32 3.06
N LYS A 10 17.22 -23.12 4.04
CA LYS A 10 16.50 -23.38 5.29
C LYS A 10 16.54 -22.11 6.17
N ARG A 11 15.38 -21.56 6.51
CA ARG A 11 15.29 -20.51 7.55
C ARG A 11 15.62 -21.14 8.90
N GLN A 12 16.60 -20.58 9.62
CA GLN A 12 16.88 -20.98 10.99
C GLN A 12 15.83 -20.35 11.92
N ASN A 13 15.11 -21.19 12.66
CA ASN A 13 14.18 -20.75 13.69
C ASN A 13 14.98 -20.45 14.96
N LEU A 14 15.01 -19.18 15.39
CA LEU A 14 15.69 -18.79 16.63
C LEU A 14 14.94 -19.38 17.83
N THR A 15 15.68 -19.95 18.77
CA THR A 15 15.09 -20.51 19.99
C THR A 15 14.64 -19.38 20.93
N ARG A 16 13.67 -19.66 21.81
CA ARG A 16 13.15 -18.70 22.80
C ARG A 16 14.27 -18.03 23.61
N ASN A 17 15.35 -18.75 23.92
CA ASN A 17 16.49 -18.23 24.67
C ASN A 17 17.37 -17.29 23.82
N GLN A 18 17.46 -17.50 22.50
CA GLN A 18 18.18 -16.60 21.58
C GLN A 18 17.42 -15.28 21.34
N ILE A 19 16.08 -15.32 21.34
CA ILE A 19 15.24 -14.12 21.27
C ILE A 19 15.38 -13.28 22.54
N VAL A 20 15.37 -13.92 23.71
CA VAL A 20 15.55 -13.23 25.00
C VAL A 20 16.94 -12.60 25.12
N PHE A 21 18.00 -13.27 24.63
CA PHE A 21 19.36 -12.72 24.63
C PHE A 21 19.50 -11.45 23.76
N LEU A 22 18.82 -11.41 22.60
CA LEU A 22 18.80 -10.23 21.72
C LEU A 22 18.04 -9.05 22.35
N CYS A 23 16.98 -9.31 23.12
CA CYS A 23 16.24 -8.25 23.84
C CYS A 23 17.04 -7.65 25.01
N ILE A 24 17.86 -8.44 25.70
CA ILE A 24 18.67 -7.96 26.83
C ILE A 24 19.85 -7.10 26.36
N ILE A 25 20.49 -7.45 25.23
CA ILE A 25 21.54 -6.62 24.63
C ILE A 25 20.99 -5.27 24.15
N GLY A 26 19.75 -5.23 23.66
CA GLY A 26 19.07 -3.98 23.27
C GLY A 26 18.74 -3.02 24.42
N LEU A 27 18.67 -3.51 25.66
CA LEU A 27 18.35 -2.71 26.85
C LEU A 27 19.58 -2.28 27.68
N LEU A 28 20.78 -2.77 27.34
CA LEU A 28 22.04 -2.45 28.05
C LEU A 28 22.90 -1.37 27.38
N PHE A 29 22.45 -0.79 26.26
CA PHE A 29 23.11 0.33 25.57
C PHE A 29 22.61 1.71 26.04
N LEU A 30 22.40 1.87 27.35
CA LEU A 30 21.90 3.12 27.95
C LEU A 30 22.55 3.41 29.30
N ALA A 31 23.89 3.43 29.32
CA ALA A 31 24.71 4.23 30.24
C ALA A 31 26.18 3.91 29.98
N LEU A 32 26.94 4.89 29.50
CA LEU A 32 28.36 5.14 29.80
C LEU A 32 28.84 6.31 28.93
N ILE A 33 28.68 7.52 29.48
CA ILE A 33 29.38 8.72 29.01
C ILE A 33 30.61 8.90 29.93
N PRO A 34 31.84 8.97 29.40
CA PRO A 34 32.90 9.70 30.05
C PRO A 34 33.00 11.12 29.47
N MET A 35 32.97 12.09 30.40
CA MET A 35 33.32 13.49 30.22
C MET A 35 34.66 13.64 29.49
N ALA A 36 34.63 14.28 28.32
CA ALA A 36 35.78 14.96 27.75
C ALA A 36 35.36 16.41 27.50
N VAL A 37 35.80 17.30 28.40
CA VAL A 37 35.73 18.75 28.22
C VAL A 37 36.72 19.08 27.10
N LEU A 38 36.20 19.13 25.87
CA LEU A 38 36.93 19.67 24.72
C LEU A 38 36.38 21.07 24.45
N SER A 39 37.19 22.08 24.71
CA SER A 39 36.92 23.48 24.41
C SER A 39 36.58 23.67 22.93
N LEU A 40 35.29 23.69 22.59
CA LEU A 40 34.83 24.25 21.33
C LEU A 40 34.52 25.73 21.56
N ARG A 41 35.33 26.57 20.92
CA ARG A 41 35.05 27.98 20.68
C ARG A 41 33.65 28.08 20.07
N THR A 42 32.72 28.68 20.80
CA THR A 42 31.40 29.02 20.29
C THR A 42 31.56 30.10 19.22
N THR A 43 31.52 29.73 17.94
CA THR A 43 31.08 30.69 16.92
C THR A 43 29.58 30.84 17.08
N SER A 44 29.19 31.98 17.65
CA SER A 44 27.83 32.50 17.64
C SER A 44 27.34 32.57 16.19
N THR A 45 26.60 31.56 15.74
CA THR A 45 25.75 31.70 14.56
C THR A 45 24.43 32.26 15.03
N ASN A 46 24.27 33.56 14.79
CA ASN A 46 23.06 34.31 15.03
C ASN A 46 21.86 33.60 14.40
N ASN A 47 20.83 33.44 15.23
CA ASN A 47 19.51 32.97 14.88
C ASN A 47 18.93 33.91 13.81
N THR A 48 19.02 33.52 12.55
CA THR A 48 18.15 34.03 11.50
C THR A 48 17.30 32.86 11.04
N SER A 49 16.03 32.88 11.43
CA SER A 49 15.00 32.04 10.84
C SER A 49 14.76 32.53 9.41
N THR A 50 15.69 32.24 8.51
CA THR A 50 15.45 32.27 7.07
C THR A 50 14.93 30.90 6.70
N ARG A 51 13.61 30.80 6.51
CA ARG A 51 13.02 29.71 5.74
C ARG A 51 13.72 29.68 4.39
N THR A 52 14.67 28.76 4.22
CA THR A 52 15.31 28.51 2.93
C THR A 52 14.20 28.18 1.94
N GLU A 53 13.86 29.14 1.07
CA GLU A 53 13.05 28.87 -0.11
C GLU A 53 13.84 27.86 -0.93
N VAL A 54 13.46 26.58 -0.84
CA VAL A 54 14.13 25.50 -1.55
C VAL A 54 14.05 25.84 -3.04
N ALA A 55 15.18 26.20 -3.63
CA ALA A 55 15.27 26.62 -5.02
C ALA A 55 14.54 25.60 -5.92
N VAL A 56 13.64 26.09 -6.78
CA VAL A 56 12.84 25.23 -7.65
C VAL A 56 13.77 24.53 -8.65
N PRO A 57 13.83 23.19 -8.68
CA PRO A 57 14.71 22.46 -9.59
C PRO A 57 14.26 22.63 -11.04
N LYS A 58 15.18 22.38 -11.98
CA LYS A 58 14.87 22.34 -13.41
C LYS A 58 13.69 21.38 -13.65
N HIS A 59 12.67 21.88 -14.37
CA HIS A 59 11.39 21.21 -14.62
C HIS A 59 10.50 20.94 -13.38
N GLY A 60 10.85 21.40 -12.18
CA GLY A 60 10.10 21.14 -10.94
C GLY A 60 8.61 21.50 -11.02
N LYS A 61 8.28 22.68 -11.58
CA LYS A 61 6.87 23.11 -11.78
C LYS A 61 6.10 22.22 -12.77
N LEU A 62 6.76 21.77 -13.83
CA LEU A 62 6.17 20.86 -14.82
C LEU A 62 5.83 19.50 -14.17
N VAL A 63 6.81 18.93 -13.45
CA VAL A 63 6.65 17.64 -12.77
C VAL A 63 5.58 17.75 -11.67
N LEU A 64 5.51 18.86 -10.94
CA LEU A 64 4.44 19.12 -9.97
C LEU A 64 3.06 19.16 -10.63
N LYS A 65 2.90 19.84 -11.77
CA LYS A 65 1.62 19.86 -12.51
C LYS A 65 1.22 18.45 -12.95
N GLN A 66 2.16 17.65 -13.44
CA GLN A 66 1.92 16.26 -13.81
C GLN A 66 1.54 15.41 -12.60
N ALA A 67 2.22 15.60 -11.47
CA ALA A 67 1.91 14.91 -10.23
C ALA A 67 0.49 15.20 -9.74
N GLN A 68 0.06 16.47 -9.83
CA GLN A 68 -1.31 16.86 -9.49
C GLN A 68 -2.34 16.14 -10.37
N ASN A 69 -2.10 16.08 -11.68
CA ASN A 69 -2.97 15.34 -12.60
C ASN A 69 -3.09 13.85 -12.22
N TYR A 70 -1.97 13.21 -11.90
CA TYR A 70 -1.98 11.80 -11.50
C TYR A 70 -2.77 11.54 -10.22
N VAL A 71 -2.59 12.36 -9.18
CA VAL A 71 -3.33 12.16 -7.93
C VAL A 71 -4.81 12.49 -8.06
N ASP A 72 -5.19 13.41 -8.95
CA ASP A 72 -6.58 13.83 -9.14
C ASP A 72 -7.38 12.88 -10.04
N VAL A 73 -6.75 12.32 -11.08
CA VAL A 73 -7.45 11.50 -12.08
C VAL A 73 -7.29 10.00 -11.81
N MET A 74 -6.08 9.58 -11.42
CA MET A 74 -5.78 8.17 -11.24
C MET A 74 -5.94 7.70 -9.79
N HIS A 75 -6.20 8.61 -8.84
CA HIS A 75 -6.34 8.32 -7.41
C HIS A 75 -5.21 7.43 -6.87
N ILE A 76 -3.97 7.74 -7.22
CA ILE A 76 -2.81 6.90 -6.87
C ILE A 76 -2.26 7.21 -5.47
N SER A 77 -1.50 6.25 -4.93
CA SER A 77 -0.75 6.40 -3.69
C SER A 77 0.49 7.28 -3.88
N LYS A 78 1.09 7.74 -2.78
CA LYS A 78 2.34 8.49 -2.80
C LYS A 78 3.49 7.68 -3.40
N GLN A 79 3.55 6.38 -3.10
CA GLN A 79 4.58 5.50 -3.63
C GLN A 79 4.38 5.29 -5.14
N ASP A 80 3.15 5.01 -5.57
CA ASP A 80 2.90 4.81 -7.00
C ASP A 80 3.12 6.10 -7.80
N LEU A 81 2.80 7.28 -7.23
CA LEU A 81 3.15 8.57 -7.83
C LEU A 81 4.66 8.72 -8.07
N ALA A 82 5.48 8.33 -7.11
CA ALA A 82 6.93 8.37 -7.25
C ALA A 82 7.42 7.45 -8.38
N ASP A 83 6.85 6.26 -8.46
CA ASP A 83 7.20 5.27 -9.49
C ASP A 83 6.79 5.75 -10.89
N GLN A 84 5.57 6.28 -11.05
CA GLN A 84 5.06 6.84 -12.31
C GLN A 84 5.91 8.01 -12.81
N LEU A 85 6.31 8.92 -11.92
CA LEU A 85 7.18 10.05 -12.28
C LEU A 85 8.60 9.60 -12.61
N SER A 86 9.11 8.56 -11.93
CA SER A 86 10.43 7.99 -12.22
C SER A 86 10.48 7.33 -13.60
N ALA A 87 9.40 6.67 -14.01
CA ALA A 87 9.25 6.08 -15.34
C ALA A 87 9.27 7.12 -16.49
N LYS A 88 9.06 8.40 -16.18
CA LYS A 88 9.15 9.52 -17.15
C LYS A 88 10.56 10.09 -17.28
N HIS A 89 11.58 9.49 -16.64
CA HIS A 89 12.98 9.92 -16.67
C HIS A 89 13.21 11.37 -16.19
N TYR A 90 12.34 11.87 -15.30
CA TYR A 90 12.60 13.15 -14.63
C TYR A 90 13.79 13.04 -13.66
N SER A 91 14.43 14.17 -13.38
CA SER A 91 15.51 14.19 -12.39
C SER A 91 14.97 13.91 -10.98
N LYS A 92 15.76 13.24 -10.14
CA LYS A 92 15.41 12.97 -8.74
C LYS A 92 15.04 14.24 -7.98
N ALA A 93 15.73 15.36 -8.26
CA ALA A 93 15.42 16.66 -7.67
C ALA A 93 14.00 17.15 -8.04
N ALA A 94 13.61 17.05 -9.32
CA ALA A 94 12.28 17.46 -9.76
C ALA A 94 11.17 16.55 -9.21
N ILE A 95 11.40 15.24 -9.13
CA ILE A 95 10.47 14.27 -8.54
C ILE A 95 10.27 14.57 -7.05
N ASN A 96 11.35 14.74 -6.29
CA ASN A 96 11.28 15.05 -4.86
C ASN A 96 10.57 16.39 -4.60
N TYR A 97 10.82 17.39 -5.45
CA TYR A 97 10.09 18.65 -5.41
C TYR A 97 8.58 18.43 -5.65
N ALA A 98 8.19 17.66 -6.67
CA ALA A 98 6.78 17.40 -6.95
C ALA A 98 6.09 16.62 -5.82
N ILE A 99 6.71 15.55 -5.30
CA ILE A 99 6.15 14.73 -4.20
C ILE A 99 5.98 15.55 -2.91
N SER A 100 6.85 16.53 -2.64
CA SER A 100 6.75 17.39 -1.45
C SER A 100 5.73 18.52 -1.59
N HIS A 101 5.38 18.91 -2.82
CA HIS A 101 4.51 20.07 -3.10
C HIS A 101 3.14 19.69 -3.65
N VAL A 102 2.92 18.43 -4.05
CA VAL A 102 1.60 17.94 -4.49
C VAL A 102 0.60 18.06 -3.34
N LYS A 103 -0.55 18.67 -3.62
CA LYS A 103 -1.61 18.84 -2.62
C LYS A 103 -2.65 17.77 -2.85
N THR A 104 -2.66 16.76 -1.98
CA THR A 104 -3.63 15.68 -2.06
C THR A 104 -3.89 15.06 -0.70
N ASN A 105 -5.07 14.48 -0.55
CA ASN A 105 -5.41 13.61 0.56
C ASN A 105 -5.33 12.16 0.08
N TYR A 106 -4.25 11.46 0.45
CA TYR A 106 -4.03 10.08 0.02
C TYR A 106 -5.02 9.08 0.65
N ASP A 107 -5.65 9.40 1.78
CA ASP A 107 -6.70 8.57 2.37
C ASP A 107 -7.96 8.62 1.49
N LYS A 108 -8.29 9.82 0.97
CA LYS A 108 -9.37 9.99 -0.02
C LYS A 108 -9.05 9.28 -1.34
N ASN A 109 -7.81 9.33 -1.81
CA ASN A 109 -7.39 8.58 -3.00
C ASN A 109 -7.54 7.07 -2.80
N ALA A 110 -7.16 6.54 -1.64
CA ALA A 110 -7.33 5.13 -1.31
C ALA A 110 -8.81 4.72 -1.33
N LEU A 111 -9.69 5.56 -0.77
CA LEU A 111 -11.14 5.32 -0.79
C LEU A 111 -11.69 5.29 -2.23
N LEU A 112 -11.32 6.25 -3.06
CA LEU A 112 -11.74 6.31 -4.47
C LEU A 112 -11.21 5.12 -5.26
N LYS A 113 -9.94 4.74 -5.07
CA LYS A 113 -9.37 3.55 -5.70
C LYS A 113 -10.06 2.26 -5.23
N GLY A 114 -10.39 2.17 -3.94
CA GLY A 114 -11.15 1.04 -3.40
C GLY A 114 -12.54 0.93 -4.02
N LYS A 115 -13.21 2.07 -4.24
CA LYS A 115 -14.48 2.12 -4.98
C LYS A 115 -14.31 1.62 -6.42
N GLU A 116 -13.25 2.05 -7.13
CA GLU A 116 -12.99 1.55 -8.49
C GLU A 116 -12.79 0.03 -8.52
N TYR A 117 -12.08 -0.55 -7.55
CA TYR A 117 -11.92 -2.01 -7.44
C TYR A 117 -13.26 -2.72 -7.19
N SER A 118 -14.12 -2.15 -6.35
CA SER A 118 -15.48 -2.66 -6.18
C SER A 118 -16.27 -2.59 -7.50
N ASP A 119 -16.36 -1.41 -8.11
CA ASP A 119 -17.23 -1.16 -9.27
C ASP A 119 -16.79 -1.96 -10.51
N SER A 120 -15.46 -2.06 -10.75
CA SER A 120 -14.92 -2.68 -11.96
C SER A 120 -14.64 -4.17 -11.84
N GLN A 121 -14.33 -4.65 -10.63
CA GLN A 121 -13.87 -6.02 -10.39
C GLN A 121 -14.74 -6.78 -9.40
N ASN A 122 -15.80 -6.16 -8.83
CA ASN A 122 -16.72 -6.79 -7.89
C ASN A 122 -16.00 -7.48 -6.73
N MET A 123 -14.93 -6.85 -6.23
CA MET A 123 -14.11 -7.44 -5.17
C MET A 123 -14.82 -7.44 -3.82
N SER A 124 -14.46 -8.41 -2.98
CA SER A 124 -14.83 -8.40 -1.55
C SER A 124 -14.14 -7.27 -0.80
N LYS A 125 -14.62 -6.95 0.40
CA LYS A 125 -13.97 -5.97 1.28
C LYS A 125 -12.50 -6.31 1.54
N GLN A 126 -12.19 -7.58 1.83
CA GLN A 126 -10.82 -8.02 2.06
C GLN A 126 -9.98 -8.00 0.78
N GLY A 127 -10.56 -8.39 -0.36
CA GLY A 127 -9.90 -8.31 -1.66
C GLY A 127 -9.48 -6.88 -2.01
N ILE A 128 -10.36 -5.91 -1.77
CA ILE A 128 -10.06 -4.48 -1.97
C ILE A 128 -8.89 -4.03 -1.08
N TYR A 129 -8.91 -4.39 0.21
CA TYR A 129 -7.83 -4.06 1.14
C TYR A 129 -6.48 -4.62 0.66
N ASP A 130 -6.43 -5.91 0.31
CA ASP A 130 -5.22 -6.59 -0.15
C ASP A 130 -4.71 -5.97 -1.48
N GLN A 131 -5.61 -5.61 -2.38
CA GLN A 131 -5.29 -5.02 -3.69
C GLN A 131 -4.76 -3.58 -3.55
N LEU A 132 -5.34 -2.77 -2.65
CA LEU A 132 -4.85 -1.42 -2.36
C LEU A 132 -3.40 -1.42 -1.88
N ILE A 133 -3.01 -2.42 -1.09
CA ILE A 133 -1.62 -2.56 -0.61
C ILE A 133 -0.72 -3.10 -1.72
N SER A 134 -1.10 -4.22 -2.33
CA SER A 134 -0.22 -4.96 -3.24
C SER A 134 -0.04 -4.30 -4.60
N LYS A 135 -1.12 -3.77 -5.19
CA LYS A 135 -1.11 -3.13 -6.51
C LYS A 135 -1.22 -1.62 -6.41
N GLY A 136 -2.10 -1.10 -5.55
CA GLY A 136 -2.25 0.33 -5.32
C GLY A 136 -1.08 0.98 -4.58
N LYS A 137 -0.23 0.18 -3.91
CA LYS A 137 0.91 0.62 -3.09
C LYS A 137 0.52 1.64 -2.02
N PHE A 138 -0.72 1.59 -1.55
CA PHE A 138 -1.16 2.36 -0.41
C PHE A 138 -0.54 1.81 0.87
N THR A 139 -0.40 2.68 1.87
CA THR A 139 -0.03 2.20 3.21
C THR A 139 -1.16 1.35 3.79
N VAL A 140 -0.81 0.44 4.72
CA VAL A 140 -1.80 -0.36 5.47
C VAL A 140 -2.90 0.53 6.08
N LYS A 141 -2.52 1.66 6.67
CA LYS A 141 -3.47 2.62 7.27
C LYS A 141 -4.44 3.21 6.24
N GLN A 142 -3.95 3.55 5.05
CA GLN A 142 -4.78 4.07 3.96
C GLN A 142 -5.73 3.03 3.39
N ALA A 143 -5.24 1.80 3.21
CA ALA A 143 -6.07 0.69 2.77
C ALA A 143 -7.17 0.39 3.79
N GLN A 144 -6.82 0.39 5.09
CA GLN A 144 -7.78 0.22 6.18
C GLN A 144 -8.82 1.35 6.19
N TYR A 145 -8.38 2.61 6.14
CA TYR A 145 -9.27 3.76 6.04
C TYR A 145 -10.23 3.63 4.86
N ALA A 146 -9.72 3.24 3.68
CA ALA A 146 -10.55 3.06 2.50
C ALA A 146 -11.67 2.05 2.75
N VAL A 147 -11.35 0.83 3.20
CA VAL A 147 -12.36 -0.23 3.37
C VAL A 147 -13.29 -0.01 4.57
N ASP A 148 -12.90 0.81 5.55
CA ASP A 148 -13.77 1.19 6.67
C ASP A 148 -14.77 2.28 6.29
N ASN A 149 -14.44 3.11 5.30
CA ASN A 149 -15.28 4.22 4.84
C ASN A 149 -15.96 3.93 3.49
N LEU A 150 -15.66 2.80 2.86
CA LEU A 150 -16.24 2.41 1.59
C LEU A 150 -17.66 1.89 1.78
N GLN A 151 -18.62 2.58 1.16
CA GLN A 151 -20.03 2.21 1.17
C GLN A 151 -20.37 1.48 -0.13
N VAL A 152 -20.42 0.15 -0.04
CA VAL A 152 -20.60 -0.78 -1.17
C VAL A 152 -21.50 -1.92 -0.73
N ASP A 153 -22.33 -2.40 -1.63
CA ASP A 153 -23.07 -3.64 -1.44
C ASP A 153 -22.19 -4.85 -1.82
N TYR A 154 -21.54 -5.43 -0.80
CA TYR A 154 -20.69 -6.61 -1.01
C TYR A 154 -21.47 -7.89 -1.32
N ASN A 155 -22.76 -7.96 -0.97
CA ASN A 155 -23.62 -9.07 -1.39
C ASN A 155 -23.83 -9.03 -2.91
N GLN A 156 -24.03 -7.84 -3.47
CA GLN A 156 -24.13 -7.65 -4.91
C GLN A 156 -22.82 -7.97 -5.63
N ASN A 157 -21.68 -7.54 -5.07
CA ASN A 157 -20.37 -7.91 -5.62
C ASN A 157 -20.19 -9.44 -5.65
N ALA A 158 -20.52 -10.13 -4.56
CA ALA A 158 -20.44 -11.59 -4.49
C ALA A 158 -21.36 -12.26 -5.52
N LEU A 159 -22.58 -11.75 -5.70
CA LEU A 159 -23.54 -12.27 -6.67
C LEU A 159 -23.05 -12.12 -8.12
N ILE A 160 -22.52 -10.94 -8.48
CA ILE A 160 -21.98 -10.71 -9.82
C ILE A 160 -20.80 -11.66 -10.07
N THR A 161 -19.88 -11.78 -9.11
CA THR A 161 -18.75 -12.70 -9.20
C THR A 161 -19.21 -14.17 -9.31
N ALA A 162 -20.23 -14.56 -8.57
CA ALA A 162 -20.84 -15.90 -8.65
C ALA A 162 -21.44 -16.18 -10.04
N LYS A 163 -22.23 -15.23 -10.59
CA LYS A 163 -22.81 -15.34 -11.93
C LYS A 163 -21.72 -15.41 -13.01
N ASN A 164 -20.63 -14.65 -12.87
CA ASN A 164 -19.49 -14.74 -13.77
C ASN A 164 -18.82 -16.13 -13.71
N TYR A 165 -18.60 -16.69 -12.52
CA TYR A 165 -18.01 -18.03 -12.40
C TYR A 165 -18.92 -19.13 -12.95
N GLN A 166 -20.23 -19.02 -12.76
CA GLN A 166 -21.19 -19.95 -13.35
C GLN A 166 -21.15 -19.87 -14.88
N ARG A 167 -21.21 -18.65 -15.44
CA ARG A 167 -21.25 -18.41 -16.89
C ARG A 167 -19.94 -18.80 -17.58
N ASP A 168 -18.81 -18.34 -17.05
CA ASP A 168 -17.53 -18.38 -17.76
C ASP A 168 -16.76 -19.68 -17.50
N LEU A 169 -16.93 -20.28 -16.31
CA LEU A 169 -16.22 -21.49 -15.91
C LEU A 169 -17.14 -22.70 -15.69
N GLY A 170 -18.46 -22.55 -15.78
CA GLY A 170 -19.41 -23.65 -15.59
C GLY A 170 -19.39 -24.23 -14.16
N PHE A 171 -18.96 -23.44 -13.17
CA PHE A 171 -18.84 -23.94 -11.80
C PHE A 171 -20.22 -24.26 -11.19
N SER A 172 -20.27 -25.36 -10.44
CA SER A 172 -21.46 -25.70 -9.65
C SER A 172 -21.63 -24.72 -8.48
N PRO A 173 -22.85 -24.55 -7.91
CA PRO A 173 -23.07 -23.68 -6.76
C PRO A 173 -22.16 -24.00 -5.57
N ALA A 174 -21.88 -25.28 -5.33
CA ALA A 174 -20.95 -25.70 -4.27
C ALA A 174 -19.51 -25.22 -4.54
N LYS A 175 -19.04 -25.33 -5.79
CA LYS A 175 -17.69 -24.85 -6.16
C LYS A 175 -17.60 -23.33 -6.14
N ILE A 176 -18.64 -22.63 -6.61
CA ILE A 176 -18.74 -21.16 -6.54
C ILE A 176 -18.60 -20.71 -5.09
N ARG A 177 -19.36 -21.31 -4.17
CA ARG A 177 -19.28 -20.98 -2.75
C ARG A 177 -17.87 -21.18 -2.18
N GLU A 178 -17.22 -22.30 -2.52
CA GLU A 178 -15.84 -22.60 -2.10
C GLU A 178 -14.84 -21.54 -2.58
N VAL A 179 -14.93 -21.11 -3.84
CA VAL A 179 -13.99 -20.10 -4.37
C VAL A 179 -14.27 -18.70 -3.85
N LEU A 180 -15.55 -18.35 -3.61
CA LEU A 180 -15.93 -17.04 -3.05
C LEU A 180 -15.33 -16.83 -1.65
N ILE A 181 -15.34 -17.86 -0.79
CA ILE A 181 -14.80 -17.74 0.58
C ILE A 181 -13.29 -17.99 0.69
N SER A 182 -12.64 -18.40 -0.40
CA SER A 182 -11.24 -18.83 -0.34
C SER A 182 -10.29 -17.65 -0.10
N ASP A 183 -9.41 -17.81 0.89
CA ASP A 183 -8.33 -16.85 1.21
C ASP A 183 -7.32 -16.61 0.07
N LYS A 184 -7.33 -17.48 -0.95
CA LYS A 184 -6.45 -17.38 -2.12
C LYS A 184 -7.11 -16.71 -3.32
N ASN A 185 -8.43 -16.59 -3.29
CA ASN A 185 -9.23 -16.09 -4.40
C ASN A 185 -9.98 -14.84 -3.94
N GLU A 186 -11.30 -14.95 -3.74
CA GLU A 186 -12.18 -13.79 -3.64
C GLU A 186 -12.33 -13.23 -2.22
N LYS A 187 -12.14 -14.04 -1.18
CA LYS A 187 -12.20 -13.61 0.23
C LYS A 187 -13.50 -12.93 0.66
N PHE A 188 -14.63 -13.28 0.03
CA PHE A 188 -15.93 -12.90 0.54
C PHE A 188 -16.19 -13.57 1.88
N THR A 189 -17.00 -12.92 2.70
CA THR A 189 -17.49 -13.55 3.93
C THR A 189 -18.39 -14.73 3.60
N PRO A 190 -18.53 -15.71 4.50
CA PRO A 190 -19.49 -16.81 4.32
C PRO A 190 -20.93 -16.32 4.09
N ALA A 191 -21.33 -15.20 4.70
CA ALA A 191 -22.66 -14.62 4.54
C ALA A 191 -22.89 -14.08 3.12
N GLU A 192 -21.94 -13.31 2.59
CA GLU A 192 -22.00 -12.78 1.21
C GLU A 192 -21.97 -13.91 0.18
N ALA A 193 -21.14 -14.94 0.40
CA ALA A 193 -21.12 -16.10 -0.47
C ALA A 193 -22.44 -16.88 -0.42
N ASN A 194 -23.04 -17.05 0.76
CA ASN A 194 -24.35 -17.69 0.89
C ASN A 194 -25.44 -16.89 0.18
N TYR A 195 -25.45 -15.57 0.33
CA TYR A 195 -26.35 -14.68 -0.40
C TYR A 195 -26.22 -14.89 -1.92
N ALA A 196 -24.97 -14.86 -2.43
CA ALA A 196 -24.72 -15.05 -3.86
C ALA A 196 -25.25 -16.39 -4.39
N ILE A 197 -25.14 -17.47 -3.62
CA ILE A 197 -25.69 -18.78 -4.00
C ILE A 197 -27.21 -18.81 -3.96
N GLN A 198 -27.82 -18.20 -2.93
CA GLN A 198 -29.28 -18.14 -2.79
C GLN A 198 -29.93 -17.42 -3.97
N HIS A 199 -29.28 -16.37 -4.47
CA HIS A 199 -29.78 -15.50 -5.54
C HIS A 199 -29.17 -15.82 -6.93
N LEU A 200 -28.47 -16.96 -7.06
CA LEU A 200 -27.67 -17.26 -8.25
C LEU A 200 -28.52 -17.38 -9.52
N ASN A 201 -29.74 -17.91 -9.39
CA ASN A 201 -30.67 -18.18 -10.49
C ASN A 201 -31.89 -17.24 -10.51
N ASP A 202 -31.82 -16.14 -9.75
CA ASP A 202 -32.79 -15.04 -9.82
C ASP A 202 -32.60 -14.21 -11.10
#